data_AF-A0A538GZK7-F1
#
_entry.id   AF-A0A538GZK7-F1
#
_cell.length_a   1.000
_cell.length_b   1.000
_cell.length_c   1.000
_cell.angle_alpha   90.00
_cell.angle_beta   90.00
_cell.angle_gamma   90.00
#
_symmetry.space_group_name_H-M   'P 1'
#
loop_
_entity.id
_entity.type
_entity.pdbx_description
1 polymer ?
#
loop_
_entity_poly.entity_id
_entity_poly.type
_entity_poly.pdbx_seq_one_letter_code
_entity_poly.pdbx_strand_id
1 'polypeptide(L)'
;MTLEAWLAAVVATPGLTAIRDLEVARRALLEDSLRAVEVVSGFDGPIVDVGSGGGAPGIPLAAALPEREVTLLEANGRKCDFLRRWAPPNALVVQGRAEEQETDTYGVAVAKALAP
;
A
#
# COMPACT_ATOMS: atom_id res chain seq x y z
N MET A 1 -14.33 5.16 -4.82
CA MET A 1 -13.02 5.87 -4.79
C MET A 1 -12.15 5.31 -5.91
N THR A 2 -11.41 6.14 -6.65
CA THR A 2 -10.56 5.70 -7.77
C THR A 2 -9.07 5.77 -7.41
N LEU A 3 -8.24 4.95 -8.08
CA LEU A 3 -6.79 4.99 -7.93
C LEU A 3 -6.19 6.35 -8.35
N GLU A 4 -6.82 7.03 -9.32
CA GLU A 4 -6.43 8.38 -9.74
C GLU A 4 -6.61 9.42 -8.62
N ALA A 5 -7.75 9.37 -7.93
CA ALA A 5 -8.02 10.27 -6.83
C ALA A 5 -7.08 10.00 -5.64
N TRP A 6 -6.79 8.73 -5.37
CA TRP A 6 -5.79 8.33 -4.36
C TRP A 6 -4.41 8.89 -4.71
N LEU A 7 -3.96 8.68 -5.94
CA LEU A 7 -2.66 9.14 -6.41
C LEU A 7 -2.52 10.67 -6.28
N ALA A 8 -3.55 11.41 -6.70
CA ALA A 8 -3.59 12.87 -6.54
C ALA A 8 -3.48 13.28 -5.06
N ALA A 9 -4.19 12.58 -4.17
CA ALA A 9 -4.14 12.86 -2.74
C ALA A 9 -2.79 12.51 -2.11
N VAL A 10 -2.12 11.45 -2.55
CA VAL A 10 -0.75 11.10 -2.10
C VAL A 10 0.22 12.22 -2.45
N VAL A 11 0.18 12.71 -3.70
CA VAL A 11 1.07 13.80 -4.15
C VAL A 11 0.78 15.11 -3.43
N ALA A 12 -0.50 15.42 -3.17
CA ALA A 12 -0.91 16.65 -2.51
C ALA A 12 -0.64 16.65 -0.99
N THR A 13 -0.47 15.48 -0.35
CA THR A 13 -0.32 15.38 1.11
C THR A 13 1.15 15.42 1.52
N PRO A 14 1.58 16.43 2.30
CA PRO A 14 2.96 16.52 2.77
C PRO A 14 3.37 15.29 3.60
N GLY A 15 4.59 14.79 3.36
CA GLY A 15 5.17 13.69 4.13
C GLY A 15 4.79 12.28 3.67
N LEU A 16 3.96 12.11 2.62
CA LEU A 16 3.65 10.79 2.04
C LEU A 16 4.56 10.40 0.88
N THR A 17 5.01 11.36 0.08
CA THR A 17 5.98 11.15 -0.99
C THR A 17 6.84 12.39 -1.18
N ALA A 18 8.02 12.26 -1.77
CA ALA A 18 8.83 13.38 -2.26
C ALA A 18 8.45 13.79 -3.69
N ILE A 19 7.71 12.94 -4.42
CA ILE A 19 7.30 13.20 -5.81
C ILE A 19 6.21 14.27 -5.82
N ARG A 20 6.37 15.28 -6.69
CA ARG A 20 5.41 16.38 -6.85
C ARG A 20 4.74 16.43 -8.22
N ASP A 21 5.35 15.78 -9.20
CA ASP A 21 4.79 15.63 -10.54
C ASP A 21 3.86 14.39 -10.57
N LEU A 22 2.61 14.59 -11.02
CA LEU A 22 1.60 13.53 -11.03
C LEU A 22 1.90 12.41 -12.02
N GLU A 23 2.54 12.72 -13.15
CA GLU A 23 2.90 11.72 -14.15
C GLU A 23 4.07 10.85 -13.66
N VAL A 24 5.05 11.47 -13.01
CA VAL A 24 6.12 10.74 -12.31
C VAL A 24 5.54 9.89 -11.19
N ALA A 25 4.57 10.42 -10.43
CA ALA A 25 3.92 9.67 -9.36
C ALA A 25 3.11 8.49 -9.90
N ARG A 26 2.39 8.66 -11.02
CA ARG A 26 1.66 7.58 -11.69
C ARG A 26 2.59 6.42 -12.03
N ARG A 27 3.69 6.71 -12.70
CA ARG A 27 4.67 5.69 -13.08
C ARG A 27 5.28 5.01 -11.87
N ALA A 28 5.72 5.79 -10.88
CA ALA A 28 6.49 5.29 -9.75
C ALA A 28 5.65 4.61 -8.66
N LEU A 29 4.39 5.02 -8.47
CA LEU A 29 3.55 4.58 -7.34
C LEU A 29 2.35 3.73 -7.78
N LEU A 30 1.80 3.96 -8.97
CA LEU A 30 0.64 3.21 -9.47
C LEU A 30 1.08 2.12 -10.45
N GLU A 31 1.67 2.49 -11.58
CA GLU A 31 2.02 1.53 -12.64
C GLU A 31 3.06 0.52 -12.15
N ASP A 32 4.10 0.97 -11.45
CA ASP A 32 5.10 0.11 -10.84
C ASP A 32 4.47 -0.90 -9.85
N SER A 33 3.50 -0.47 -9.04
CA SER A 33 2.79 -1.35 -8.11
C SER A 33 1.92 -2.37 -8.85
N LEU A 34 1.30 -1.99 -9.97
CA LEU A 34 0.47 -2.89 -10.78
C LEU A 34 1.31 -3.96 -11.51
N ARG A 35 2.58 -3.70 -11.81
CA ARG A 35 3.48 -4.73 -12.35
C ARG A 35 3.72 -5.87 -11.37
N ALA A 36 3.61 -5.63 -10.07
CA ALA A 36 3.76 -6.66 -9.05
C ALA A 36 2.57 -7.64 -9.01
N VAL A 37 1.41 -7.30 -9.62
CA VAL A 37 0.22 -8.16 -9.62
C VAL A 37 0.51 -9.54 -10.18
N GLU A 38 1.23 -9.63 -11.31
CA GLU A 38 1.56 -10.93 -11.92
C GLU A 38 2.39 -11.82 -10.99
N VAL A 39 3.35 -11.23 -10.28
CA VAL A 39 4.21 -11.94 -9.33
C VAL A 39 3.41 -12.38 -8.09
N VAL A 40 2.62 -11.46 -7.52
CA VAL A 40 1.82 -11.71 -6.30
C VAL A 40 0.74 -12.76 -6.53
N SER A 41 0.13 -12.79 -7.72
CA SER A 41 -0.87 -13.80 -8.11
C SER A 41 -0.33 -15.22 -8.20
N GLY A 42 1.00 -15.40 -8.22
CA GLY A 42 1.63 -16.72 -8.14
C GLY A 42 1.62 -17.35 -6.73
N PHE A 43 1.14 -16.63 -5.72
CA PHE A 43 1.13 -17.04 -4.32
C PHE A 43 -0.28 -16.95 -3.72
N ASP A 44 -0.62 -17.89 -2.85
CA ASP A 44 -1.89 -17.90 -2.11
C ASP A 44 -1.82 -17.08 -0.81
N GLY A 45 -2.97 -16.80 -0.18
CA GLY A 45 -3.05 -16.24 1.18
C GLY A 45 -3.11 -14.71 1.28
N PRO A 46 -3.27 -14.14 2.49
CA PRO A 46 -3.39 -12.69 2.65
C PRO A 46 -2.07 -11.97 2.34
N ILE A 47 -2.17 -10.71 1.93
CA ILE A 47 -1.04 -9.85 1.57
C ILE A 47 -0.80 -8.86 2.72
N VAL A 48 0.45 -8.58 3.06
CA VAL A 48 0.83 -7.44 3.91
C VAL A 48 1.75 -6.48 3.15
N ASP A 49 1.43 -5.19 3.19
CA ASP A 49 2.30 -4.10 2.74
C ASP A 49 2.98 -3.47 3.95
N VAL A 50 4.27 -3.76 4.14
CA VAL A 50 5.04 -3.36 5.31
C VAL A 50 5.60 -1.95 5.13
N GLY A 51 5.22 -1.03 6.03
CA GLY A 51 5.58 0.38 5.94
C GLY A 51 4.80 1.09 4.83
N SER A 52 3.48 0.86 4.76
CA SER A 52 2.68 1.20 3.58
C SER A 52 2.70 2.68 3.22
N GLY A 53 3.02 3.58 4.14
CA GLY A 53 3.23 5.00 3.83
C GLY A 53 1.99 5.69 3.24
N GLY A 54 2.10 6.13 1.98
CA GLY A 54 0.97 6.68 1.20
C GLY A 54 0.06 5.61 0.58
N GLY A 55 0.41 4.34 0.73
CA GLY A 55 -0.35 3.16 0.31
C GLY A 55 0.15 2.49 -0.96
N ALA A 56 1.38 2.78 -1.41
CA ALA A 56 1.99 2.06 -2.52
C ALA A 56 2.99 1.04 -1.97
N PRO A 57 2.91 -0.25 -2.36
CA PRO A 57 2.05 -0.83 -3.41
C PRO A 57 0.68 -1.35 -2.93
N GLY A 58 0.38 -1.35 -1.63
CA GLY A 58 -0.78 -2.06 -1.07
C GLY A 58 -2.15 -1.63 -1.58
N ILE A 59 -2.42 -0.33 -1.76
CA ILE A 59 -3.69 0.19 -2.30
C ILE A 59 -3.87 -0.21 -3.76
N PRO A 60 -2.90 0.00 -4.67
CA PRO A 60 -2.96 -0.54 -6.03
C PRO A 60 -3.19 -2.05 -6.09
N LEU A 61 -2.49 -2.83 -5.25
CA LEU A 61 -2.66 -4.29 -5.20
C LEU A 61 -4.05 -4.69 -4.72
N ALA A 62 -4.54 -4.11 -3.63
CA ALA A 62 -5.89 -4.37 -3.11
C ALA A 62 -6.98 -4.05 -4.15
N ALA A 63 -6.81 -2.97 -4.92
CA ALA A 63 -7.74 -2.61 -5.99
C ALA A 63 -7.68 -3.58 -7.19
N ALA A 64 -6.51 -4.12 -7.51
CA ALA A 64 -6.31 -5.06 -8.62
C ALA A 64 -6.69 -6.51 -8.28
N LEU A 65 -6.64 -6.88 -6.99
CA LEU A 65 -6.92 -8.21 -6.47
C LEU A 65 -8.06 -8.15 -5.43
N PRO A 66 -9.30 -7.84 -5.84
CA PRO A 66 -10.42 -7.58 -4.93
C PRO A 66 -10.80 -8.77 -4.04
N GLU A 67 -10.43 -9.99 -4.44
CA GLU A 67 -10.65 -11.24 -3.70
C GLU A 67 -9.60 -11.51 -2.62
N ARG A 68 -8.49 -10.76 -2.59
CA ARG A 68 -7.40 -10.93 -1.62
C ARG A 68 -7.59 -10.00 -0.44
N GLU A 69 -7.37 -10.52 0.76
CA GLU A 69 -7.25 -9.68 1.96
C GLU A 69 -5.88 -8.99 1.94
N VAL A 70 -5.86 -7.67 2.15
CA VAL A 70 -4.64 -6.86 2.18
C VAL A 70 -4.53 -6.14 3.51
N THR A 71 -3.39 -6.27 4.19
CA THR A 71 -3.06 -5.48 5.37
C THR A 71 -2.07 -4.38 5.01
N LEU A 72 -2.45 -3.14 5.31
CA LEU A 72 -1.60 -1.96 5.19
C LEU A 72 -0.99 -1.66 6.56
N LEU A 73 0.22 -2.14 6.82
CA LEU A 73 0.93 -1.99 8.09
C LEU A 73 1.79 -0.72 8.09
N GLU A 74 1.51 0.20 9.00
CA GLU A 74 2.25 1.46 9.12
C GLU A 74 2.36 1.91 10.58
N ALA A 75 3.54 2.36 11.01
CA ALA A 75 3.76 2.75 12.40
C ALA A 75 3.28 4.19 12.69
N ASN A 76 3.29 5.06 11.68
CA ASN A 76 2.93 6.46 11.83
C ASN A 76 1.41 6.68 11.75
N GLY A 77 0.79 7.03 12.88
CA GLY A 77 -0.66 7.25 12.96
C GLY A 77 -1.23 8.26 11.96
N ARG A 78 -0.51 9.34 11.62
CA ARG A 78 -0.99 10.31 10.61
C ARG A 78 -1.06 9.69 9.22
N LYS A 79 -0.13 8.80 8.89
CA LYS A 79 -0.15 8.05 7.63
C LYS A 79 -1.25 6.98 7.66
N CYS A 80 -1.45 6.29 8.80
CA CYS A 80 -2.60 5.40 8.97
C CYS A 80 -3.94 6.11 8.74
N ASP A 81 -4.12 7.34 9.24
CA ASP A 81 -5.33 8.14 9.02
C ASP A 81 -5.52 8.54 7.55
N PHE A 82 -4.41 8.74 6.82
CA PHE A 82 -4.49 8.87 5.37
C PHE A 82 -4.94 7.55 4.74
N LEU A 83 -4.29 6.43 5.04
CA LEU A 83 -4.61 5.11 4.48
C LEU A 83 -6.08 4.73 4.73
N ARG A 84 -6.62 4.94 5.93
CA ARG A 84 -8.03 4.63 6.27
C ARG A 84 -9.04 5.36 5.39
N ARG A 85 -8.71 6.56 4.90
CA ARG A 85 -9.56 7.31 3.97
C ARG A 85 -9.50 6.76 2.54
N TRP A 86 -8.41 6.07 2.20
CA TRP A 86 -8.11 5.61 0.86
C TRP A 86 -8.03 4.08 0.70
N ALA A 87 -8.31 3.32 1.75
CA ALA A 87 -8.26 1.86 1.73
C ALA A 87 -9.44 1.31 0.91
N PRO A 88 -9.18 0.40 -0.05
CA PRO A 88 -10.24 -0.40 -0.67
C PRO A 88 -10.97 -1.29 0.35
N PRO A 89 -12.16 -1.83 0.04
CA PRO A 89 -12.95 -2.62 0.98
C PRO A 89 -12.26 -3.89 1.52
N ASN A 90 -11.33 -4.46 0.75
CA ASN A 90 -10.53 -5.63 1.10
C ASN A 90 -9.20 -5.27 1.79
N ALA A 91 -8.98 -3.99 2.11
CA ALA A 91 -7.76 -3.52 2.77
C ALA A 91 -8.02 -3.10 4.22
N LEU A 92 -7.29 -3.71 5.16
CA LEU A 92 -7.26 -3.37 6.57
C LEU A 92 -6.03 -2.51 6.88
N VAL A 93 -6.21 -1.38 7.58
CA VAL A 93 -5.08 -0.55 8.04
C VAL A 93 -4.72 -0.93 9.47
N VAL A 94 -3.50 -1.42 9.67
CA VAL A 94 -2.95 -1.76 10.99
C VAL A 94 -1.90 -0.73 11.37
N GLN A 95 -2.09 -0.09 12.52
CA GLN A 95 -1.08 0.80 13.09
C GLN A 95 -0.15 0.01 14.00
N GLY A 96 1.10 -0.16 13.57
CA GLY A 96 2.08 -0.95 14.31
C GLY A 96 3.42 -1.05 13.60
N ARG A 97 4.42 -1.59 14.29
CA ARG A 97 5.74 -1.85 13.71
C ARG A 97 5.83 -3.29 13.19
N ALA A 98 6.67 -3.52 12.19
CA ALA A 98 6.83 -4.83 11.57
C ALA A 98 7.34 -5.88 12.58
N GLU A 99 8.30 -5.48 13.41
CA GLU A 99 8.92 -6.30 14.46
C GLU A 99 7.96 -6.68 15.60
N GLU A 100 6.77 -6.08 15.66
CA GLU A 100 5.75 -6.33 16.68
C GLU A 100 4.61 -7.23 16.17
N GLN A 101 4.63 -7.61 14.88
CA GLN A 101 3.58 -8.44 14.28
C GLN A 101 3.87 -9.93 14.41
N GLU A 102 2.82 -10.74 14.46
CA GLU A 102 2.93 -12.20 14.37
C GLU A 102 3.46 -12.63 12.99
N THR A 103 4.40 -13.58 12.98
CA THR A 103 4.96 -14.15 11.75
C THR A 103 4.08 -15.28 11.21
N ASP A 104 4.30 -15.66 9.95
CA ASP A 104 3.65 -16.81 9.29
C ASP A 104 2.12 -16.72 9.12
N THR A 105 1.57 -15.51 9.23
CA THR A 105 0.13 -15.21 9.03
C THR A 105 -0.19 -14.77 7.60
N TYR A 106 0.79 -14.26 6.85
CA TYR A 106 0.63 -13.76 5.49
C TYR A 106 1.22 -14.73 4.46
N GLY A 107 0.53 -14.87 3.32
CA GLY A 107 1.06 -15.62 2.18
C GLY A 107 2.03 -14.80 1.33
N VAL A 108 1.91 -13.47 1.37
CA VAL A 108 2.80 -12.54 0.65
C VAL A 108 3.08 -11.31 1.51
N ALA A 109 4.35 -10.93 1.62
CA ALA A 109 4.77 -9.64 2.14
C ALA A 109 5.38 -8.80 1.01
N VAL A 110 4.93 -7.56 0.89
CA VAL A 110 5.46 -6.55 -0.04
C VAL A 110 5.95 -5.35 0.75
N ALA A 111 6.91 -4.63 0.18
CA ALA A 111 7.39 -3.37 0.72
C ALA A 111 7.96 -2.51 -0.40
N LYS A 112 7.84 -1.19 -0.27
CA LYS A 112 8.45 -0.24 -1.22
C LYS A 112 9.02 0.93 -0.44
N ALA A 113 10.29 1.25 -0.71
CA ALA A 113 11.02 2.33 -0.03
C ALA A 113 10.95 2.23 1.51
N LEU A 114 10.94 1.01 2.04
CA LEU A 114 10.97 0.74 3.48
C LEU A 114 12.32 1.19 4.03
N ALA A 115 12.28 1.99 5.10
CA ALA A 115 13.49 2.39 5.81
C ALA A 115 14.14 1.16 6.49
N PRO A 116 15.48 1.13 6.59
CA PRO A 116 16.19 0.05 7.27
C PRO A 116 15.87 -0.04 8.77
#